data_AF-F0G0T5-F1
#
_entry.id   AF-F0G0T5-F1
#
_cell.length_a   1.000
_cell.length_b   1.000
_cell.length_c   1.000
_cell.angle_alpha   90.00
_cell.angle_beta   90.00
_cell.angle_gamma   90.00
#
_symmetry.space_group_name_H-M   'P 1'
#
loop_
_entity.id
_entity.type
_entity.pdbx_description
1 polymer ?
#
loop_
_entity_poly.entity_id
_entity_poly.type
_entity_poly.pdbx_seq_one_letter_code
_entity_poly.pdbx_strand_id
1 'polypeptide(L)'
;MTPPLPLEPIETASRDELTALQLERLKWSLRHAYDNSPVYRRKFDDAGVHPDDLTTLADLSRFPFTTKSDLRDSYPFGMFAVPQERVSRIHASSGTTGKPTVVGYTARDIDTWANLVARSIRAAGARPGDKVHVSYGYGLFTGGLGAHYGAERAGLTVIPFGGGQTEKQVQLIQDFRPDIIMVTPSYMLSIADEIERQGLDPAQSSLRIGIFGAEPWTNDMRAAIEQRMGIDAVDIYGLSEVMGPGVASECVETKDGPTIWEDYFYPEIIDPDTGEVLPDGEFGELVFTS
;
A
#
# COMPACT_ATOMS: atom_id res chain seq x y z
N MET A 1 -0.32 28.46 -11.72
CA MET A 1 -0.12 27.02 -11.45
C MET A 1 -0.67 26.74 -10.07
N THR A 2 -1.51 25.72 -9.91
CA THR A 2 -2.00 25.29 -8.59
C THR A 2 -0.81 24.77 -7.77
N PRO A 3 -0.64 25.17 -6.51
CA PRO A 3 0.46 24.68 -5.68
C PRO A 3 0.35 23.16 -5.48
N PRO A 4 1.50 22.46 -5.26
CA PRO A 4 1.47 21.05 -4.90
C PRO A 4 0.72 20.86 -3.56
N LEU A 5 0.18 19.66 -3.35
CA LEU A 5 -0.36 19.30 -2.04
C LEU A 5 0.80 19.27 -1.00
N PRO A 6 0.56 19.73 0.24
CA PRO A 6 1.63 19.88 1.23
C PRO A 6 2.19 18.53 1.70
N LEU A 7 3.50 18.48 1.93
CA LEU A 7 4.16 17.35 2.60
C LEU A 7 3.96 17.44 4.12
N GLU A 8 3.86 16.28 4.77
CA GLU A 8 3.95 16.14 6.21
C GLU A 8 5.41 16.32 6.66
N PRO A 9 5.67 16.91 7.84
CA PRO A 9 7.04 17.15 8.31
C PRO A 9 7.93 15.91 8.32
N ILE A 10 7.37 14.74 8.63
CA ILE A 10 8.12 13.47 8.69
C ILE A 10 8.66 13.03 7.33
N GLU A 11 8.04 13.45 6.21
CA GLU A 11 8.45 13.09 4.85
C GLU A 11 9.81 13.71 4.45
N THR A 12 10.27 14.73 5.19
CA THR A 12 11.55 15.41 4.97
C THR A 12 12.37 15.60 6.24
N ALA A 13 12.02 14.87 7.30
CA ALA A 13 12.74 14.88 8.57
C ALA A 13 14.15 14.31 8.41
N SER A 14 15.02 14.60 9.37
CA SER A 14 16.34 13.99 9.41
C SER A 14 16.25 12.48 9.66
N ARG A 15 17.27 11.74 9.21
CA ARG A 15 17.36 10.29 9.46
C ARG A 15 17.36 9.98 10.97
N ASP A 16 18.03 10.80 11.77
CA ASP A 16 18.06 10.65 13.24
C ASP A 16 16.67 10.80 13.87
N GLU A 17 15.87 11.78 13.42
CA GLU A 17 14.48 11.96 13.89
C GLU A 17 13.59 10.78 13.50
N LEU A 18 13.70 10.30 12.26
CA LEU A 18 12.95 9.15 11.77
C LEU A 18 13.32 7.87 12.55
N THR A 19 14.61 7.59 12.72
CA THR A 19 15.11 6.44 13.48
C THR A 19 14.67 6.47 14.94
N ALA A 20 14.66 7.64 15.58
CA ALA A 20 14.15 7.79 16.95
C ALA A 20 12.65 7.47 17.03
N LEU A 21 11.85 7.97 16.08
CA LEU A 21 10.41 7.69 16.00
C LEU A 21 10.13 6.20 15.74
N GLN A 22 10.88 5.59 14.82
CA GLN A 22 10.78 4.16 14.50
C GLN A 22 11.05 3.31 15.74
N LEU A 23 12.12 3.60 16.49
CA LEU A 23 12.45 2.85 17.69
C LEU A 23 11.36 2.97 18.77
N GLU A 24 10.80 4.17 18.95
CA GLU A 24 9.68 4.37 19.87
C GLU A 24 8.45 3.55 19.47
N ARG A 25 8.05 3.62 18.20
CA ARG A 25 6.88 2.91 17.67
C ARG A 25 7.07 1.40 17.67
N LEU A 26 8.26 0.91 17.33
CA LEU A 26 8.58 -0.51 17.31
C LEU A 26 8.52 -1.13 18.71
N LYS A 27 9.04 -0.43 19.73
CA LYS A 27 8.88 -0.83 21.14
C LYS A 27 7.41 -0.94 21.54
N TRP A 28 6.60 0.04 21.14
CA TRP A 28 5.15 -0.01 21.38
C TRP A 28 4.49 -1.18 20.67
N SER A 29 4.81 -1.42 19.40
CA SER A 29 4.19 -2.46 18.57
C SER A 29 4.50 -3.86 19.07
N LEU A 30 5.78 -4.17 19.36
CA LEU A 30 6.18 -5.46 19.91
C LEU A 30 5.49 -5.75 21.24
N ARG A 31 5.38 -4.75 22.13
CA ARG A 31 4.67 -4.91 23.40
C ARG A 31 3.18 -5.08 23.20
N HIS A 32 2.55 -4.30 22.31
CA HIS A 32 1.13 -4.45 22.00
C HIS A 32 0.82 -5.85 21.47
N ALA A 33 1.63 -6.36 20.54
CA ALA A 33 1.52 -7.70 20.00
C ALA A 33 1.66 -8.77 21.09
N TYR A 34 2.72 -8.69 21.91
CA TYR A 34 2.98 -9.66 22.98
C TYR A 34 1.89 -9.69 24.06
N ASP A 35 1.39 -8.51 24.46
CA ASP A 35 0.41 -8.41 25.55
C ASP A 35 -1.01 -8.75 25.12
N ASN A 36 -1.36 -8.56 23.83
CA ASN A 36 -2.75 -8.60 23.38
C ASN A 36 -3.04 -9.61 22.26
N SER A 37 -2.02 -10.16 21.59
CA SER A 37 -2.19 -11.20 20.57
C SER A 37 -1.69 -12.55 21.10
N PRO A 38 -2.59 -13.53 21.35
CA PRO A 38 -2.20 -14.85 21.82
C PRO A 38 -1.23 -15.58 20.89
N VAL A 39 -1.24 -15.24 19.59
CA VAL A 39 -0.31 -15.79 18.59
C VAL A 39 1.11 -15.28 18.84
N TYR A 40 1.28 -13.95 18.95
CA TYR A 40 2.59 -13.36 19.19
C TYR A 40 3.12 -13.67 20.58
N ARG A 41 2.26 -13.72 21.60
CA ARG A 41 2.65 -14.17 22.94
C ARG A 41 3.36 -15.54 22.88
N ARG A 42 2.74 -16.52 22.23
CA ARG A 42 3.34 -17.86 22.05
C ARG A 42 4.60 -17.81 21.19
N LYS A 43 4.59 -17.15 20.03
CA LYS A 43 5.77 -17.09 19.14
C LYS A 43 6.98 -16.48 19.84
N PHE A 44 6.79 -15.41 20.62
CA PHE A 44 7.88 -14.76 21.35
C PHE A 44 8.38 -15.63 22.50
N ASP A 45 7.48 -16.21 23.29
CA ASP A 45 7.83 -17.13 24.39
C ASP A 45 8.59 -18.38 23.86
N ASP A 46 8.14 -18.96 22.74
CA ASP A 46 8.76 -20.12 22.09
C ASP A 46 10.14 -19.79 21.50
N ALA A 47 10.34 -18.57 21.01
CA ALA A 47 11.61 -18.06 20.52
C ALA A 47 12.54 -17.58 21.65
N GLY A 48 12.05 -17.50 22.89
CA GLY A 48 12.81 -17.04 24.05
C GLY A 48 13.13 -15.55 24.04
N VAL A 49 12.27 -14.72 23.44
CA VAL A 49 12.44 -13.26 23.36
C VAL A 49 11.28 -12.53 24.03
N HIS A 50 11.56 -11.35 24.57
CA HIS A 50 10.59 -10.45 25.19
C HIS A 50 10.65 -9.06 24.54
N PRO A 51 9.55 -8.27 24.48
CA PRO A 51 9.59 -6.92 23.91
C PRO A 51 10.66 -5.99 24.51
N ASP A 52 11.08 -6.24 25.75
CA ASP A 52 12.15 -5.47 26.42
C ASP A 52 13.55 -5.74 25.85
N ASP A 53 13.72 -6.80 25.06
CA ASP A 53 14.99 -7.14 24.41
C ASP A 53 15.29 -6.25 23.20
N LEU A 54 14.31 -5.46 22.73
CA LEU A 54 14.50 -4.46 21.69
C LEU A 54 15.03 -3.16 22.30
N THR A 55 16.34 -2.95 22.26
CA THR A 55 16.99 -1.72 22.75
C THR A 55 17.32 -0.75 21.62
N THR A 56 17.63 -1.28 20.45
CA THR A 56 17.96 -0.60 19.19
C THR A 56 17.19 -1.24 18.03
N LEU A 57 17.10 -0.59 16.87
CA LEU A 57 16.42 -1.16 15.70
C LEU A 57 17.06 -2.47 15.22
N ALA A 58 18.38 -2.61 15.36
CA ALA A 58 19.10 -3.82 14.99
C ALA A 58 18.73 -5.06 15.83
N ASP A 59 18.13 -4.87 17.01
CA ASP A 59 17.66 -5.99 17.84
C ASP A 59 16.41 -6.68 17.26
N LEU A 60 15.75 -6.07 16.25
CA LEU A 60 14.55 -6.62 15.62
C LEU A 60 14.80 -8.00 15.01
N SER A 61 16.01 -8.24 14.47
CA SER A 61 16.39 -9.53 13.87
C SER A 61 16.40 -10.70 14.85
N ARG A 62 16.24 -10.46 16.16
CA ARG A 62 16.08 -11.50 17.19
C ARG A 62 14.66 -12.05 17.25
N PHE A 63 13.68 -11.28 16.78
CA PHE A 63 12.27 -11.64 16.90
C PHE A 63 11.86 -12.63 15.79
N PRO A 64 10.93 -13.56 16.07
CA PRO A 64 10.55 -14.58 15.10
C PRO A 64 9.70 -14.01 13.97
N PHE A 65 9.91 -14.50 12.74
CA PHE A 65 9.10 -14.14 11.59
C PHE A 65 7.64 -14.59 11.72
N THR A 66 6.72 -13.78 11.21
CA THR A 66 5.32 -14.15 10.94
C THR A 66 5.15 -14.46 9.47
N THR A 67 4.49 -15.58 9.16
CA THR A 67 4.27 -16.05 7.80
C THR A 67 2.79 -16.15 7.48
N LYS A 68 2.46 -16.39 6.21
CA LYS A 68 1.09 -16.64 5.77
C LYS A 68 0.42 -17.82 6.47
N SER A 69 1.19 -18.80 6.95
CA SER A 69 0.67 -19.96 7.68
C SER A 69 0.11 -19.55 9.04
N ASP A 70 0.77 -18.64 9.77
CA ASP A 70 0.30 -18.14 11.06
C ASP A 70 -1.10 -17.52 10.95
N LEU A 71 -1.34 -16.75 9.87
CA LEU A 71 -2.65 -16.14 9.60
C LEU A 71 -3.71 -17.18 9.24
N ARG A 72 -3.35 -18.23 8.50
CA ARG A 72 -4.27 -19.30 8.12
C ARG A 72 -4.70 -20.13 9.32
N ASP A 73 -3.75 -20.48 10.19
CA ASP A 73 -3.98 -21.28 11.39
C ASP A 73 -4.79 -20.50 12.44
N SER A 74 -4.72 -19.16 12.38
CA SER A 74 -5.45 -18.25 13.27
C SER A 74 -6.79 -17.78 12.70
N TYR A 75 -7.26 -18.36 11.58
CA TYR A 75 -8.51 -17.94 10.96
C TYR A 75 -9.74 -18.15 11.88
N PRO A 76 -10.73 -17.23 11.88
CA PRO A 76 -10.77 -15.99 11.09
C PRO A 76 -10.13 -14.80 11.79
N PHE A 77 -10.11 -14.76 13.12
CA PHE A 77 -9.82 -13.53 13.88
C PHE A 77 -8.77 -13.71 14.98
N GLY A 78 -8.07 -14.86 15.02
CA GLY A 78 -7.11 -15.19 16.08
C GLY A 78 -5.87 -14.28 16.11
N MET A 79 -5.62 -13.53 15.03
CA MET A 79 -4.54 -12.53 14.97
C MET A 79 -4.91 -11.18 15.61
N PHE A 80 -6.19 -10.94 15.94
CA PHE A 80 -6.61 -9.64 16.46
C PHE A 80 -6.03 -9.37 17.85
N ALA A 81 -5.47 -8.18 18.01
CA ALA A 81 -4.92 -7.67 19.27
C ALA A 81 -5.88 -6.72 20.01
N VAL A 82 -7.15 -6.68 19.59
CA VAL A 82 -8.22 -5.90 20.23
C VAL A 82 -9.54 -6.70 20.24
N PRO A 83 -10.46 -6.41 21.17
CA PRO A 83 -11.81 -6.98 21.14
C PRO A 83 -12.56 -6.67 19.84
N GLN A 84 -13.46 -7.57 19.44
CA GLN A 84 -14.21 -7.51 18.18
C GLN A 84 -15.00 -6.20 18.02
N GLU A 85 -15.53 -5.65 19.11
CA GLU A 85 -16.29 -4.39 19.11
C GLU A 85 -15.44 -3.15 18.76
N ARG A 86 -14.10 -3.25 18.82
CA ARG A 86 -13.18 -2.19 18.38
C ARG A 86 -12.76 -2.33 16.92
N VAL A 87 -13.08 -3.46 16.27
CA VAL A 87 -12.77 -3.71 14.86
C VAL A 87 -13.84 -3.05 13.99
N SER A 88 -13.45 -2.04 13.23
CA SER A 88 -14.31 -1.25 12.36
C SER A 88 -14.41 -1.80 10.93
N ARG A 89 -13.45 -2.62 10.48
CA ARG A 89 -13.38 -3.14 9.11
C ARG A 89 -12.73 -4.51 9.07
N ILE A 90 -13.21 -5.34 8.14
CA ILE A 90 -12.60 -6.60 7.76
C ILE A 90 -12.28 -6.56 6.27
N HIS A 91 -11.08 -6.99 5.91
CA HIS A 91 -10.69 -7.29 4.54
C HIS A 91 -10.15 -8.72 4.45
N ALA A 92 -10.03 -9.24 3.24
CA ALA A 92 -9.46 -10.55 2.99
C ALA A 92 -8.58 -10.53 1.74
N SER A 93 -7.50 -11.32 1.75
CA SER A 93 -6.67 -11.51 0.57
C SER A 93 -7.43 -12.31 -0.50
N SER A 94 -6.99 -12.20 -1.76
CA SER A 94 -7.61 -12.86 -2.92
C SER A 94 -7.54 -14.40 -2.89
N GLY A 95 -6.86 -15.01 -1.91
CA GLY A 95 -6.93 -16.45 -1.66
C GLY A 95 -6.33 -17.34 -2.76
N THR A 96 -5.38 -16.85 -3.56
CA THR A 96 -4.78 -17.57 -4.70
C THR A 96 -4.22 -18.97 -4.37
N THR A 97 -3.93 -19.24 -3.09
CA THR A 97 -3.30 -20.46 -2.57
C THR A 97 -4.14 -21.19 -1.52
N GLY A 98 -5.45 -20.90 -1.43
CA GLY A 98 -6.37 -21.60 -0.50
C GLY A 98 -7.29 -20.66 0.28
N LYS A 99 -7.50 -20.96 1.56
CA LYS A 99 -8.36 -20.16 2.46
C LYS A 99 -7.83 -18.71 2.54
N PRO A 100 -8.66 -17.69 2.31
CA PRO A 100 -8.25 -16.28 2.42
C PRO A 100 -7.67 -15.98 3.79
N THR A 101 -6.59 -15.19 3.82
CA THR A 101 -6.11 -14.54 5.04
C THR A 101 -7.02 -13.35 5.34
N VAL A 102 -7.45 -13.23 6.60
CA VAL A 102 -8.37 -12.19 7.07
C VAL A 102 -7.59 -11.17 7.88
N VAL A 103 -7.86 -9.89 7.63
CA VAL A 103 -7.26 -8.77 8.34
C VAL A 103 -8.35 -7.83 8.86
N GLY A 104 -8.08 -7.20 9.99
CA GLY A 104 -9.03 -6.34 10.70
C GLY A 104 -8.40 -5.01 11.06
N TYR A 105 -9.22 -3.97 11.08
CA TYR A 105 -8.78 -2.59 11.30
C TYR A 105 -9.67 -1.94 12.34
N THR A 106 -9.08 -1.28 13.33
CA THR A 106 -9.79 -0.33 14.18
C THR A 106 -10.12 0.94 13.39
N ALA A 107 -10.95 1.82 13.96
CA ALA A 107 -11.21 3.13 13.34
C ALA A 107 -9.93 3.97 13.16
N ARG A 108 -8.96 3.84 14.08
CA ARG A 108 -7.66 4.52 13.97
C ARG A 108 -6.82 3.93 12.84
N ASP A 109 -6.86 2.61 12.64
CA ASP A 109 -6.09 1.98 11.56
C ASP A 109 -6.64 2.39 10.19
N ILE A 110 -7.97 2.52 10.05
CA ILE A 110 -8.58 3.10 8.84
C ILE A 110 -8.14 4.55 8.62
N ASP A 111 -8.05 5.35 9.69
CA ASP A 111 -7.57 6.73 9.60
C ASP A 111 -6.11 6.82 9.14
N THR A 112 -5.24 6.01 9.74
CA THR A 112 -3.84 5.88 9.33
C THR A 112 -3.72 5.45 7.87
N TRP A 113 -4.49 4.44 7.47
CA TRP A 113 -4.46 3.93 6.09
C TRP A 113 -4.87 5.00 5.08
N ALA A 114 -5.95 5.74 5.37
CA ALA A 114 -6.39 6.85 4.53
C ALA A 114 -5.31 7.94 4.40
N ASN A 115 -4.60 8.26 5.49
CA ASN A 115 -3.49 9.23 5.44
C ASN A 115 -2.33 8.75 4.55
N LEU A 116 -1.94 7.48 4.63
CA LEU A 116 -0.82 6.94 3.85
C LEU A 116 -1.13 6.79 2.37
N VAL A 117 -2.35 6.40 2.02
CA VAL A 117 -2.78 6.41 0.62
C VAL A 117 -2.90 7.85 0.10
N ALA A 118 -3.38 8.80 0.91
CA ALA A 118 -3.37 10.22 0.55
C ALA A 118 -1.93 10.71 0.31
N ARG A 119 -0.98 10.38 1.18
CA ARG A 119 0.46 10.67 1.02
C ARG A 119 1.01 10.10 -0.29
N SER A 120 0.69 8.85 -0.57
CA SER A 120 1.05 8.16 -1.83
C SER A 120 0.52 8.89 -3.07
N ILE A 121 -0.73 9.34 -3.03
CA ILE A 121 -1.35 10.12 -4.12
C ILE A 121 -0.70 11.52 -4.25
N ARG A 122 -0.29 12.15 -3.14
CA ARG A 122 0.48 13.41 -3.20
C ARG A 122 1.83 13.21 -3.87
N ALA A 123 2.56 12.17 -3.48
CA ALA A 123 3.87 11.81 -4.06
C ALA A 123 3.78 11.53 -5.57
N ALA A 124 2.63 11.01 -6.04
CA ALA A 124 2.33 10.83 -7.46
C ALA A 124 2.12 12.14 -8.25
N GLY A 125 2.11 13.31 -7.59
CA GLY A 125 1.93 14.62 -8.25
C GLY A 125 0.48 15.11 -8.32
N ALA A 126 -0.40 14.61 -7.47
CA ALA A 126 -1.78 15.09 -7.37
C ALA A 126 -1.87 16.56 -6.95
N ARG A 127 -2.94 17.23 -7.39
CA ARG A 127 -3.20 18.65 -7.15
C ARG A 127 -4.61 18.88 -6.61
N PRO A 128 -4.84 19.97 -5.85
CA PRO A 128 -6.19 20.36 -5.44
C PRO A 128 -7.15 20.44 -6.64
N GLY A 129 -8.29 19.77 -6.53
CA GLY A 129 -9.33 19.73 -7.57
C GLY A 129 -9.19 18.60 -8.59
N ASP A 130 -8.12 17.79 -8.54
CA ASP A 130 -8.01 16.60 -9.38
C ASP A 130 -9.16 15.61 -9.09
N LYS A 131 -9.59 14.91 -10.14
CA LYS A 131 -10.58 13.82 -10.11
C LYS A 131 -9.86 12.49 -10.23
N VAL A 132 -10.14 11.55 -9.33
CA VAL A 132 -9.48 10.23 -9.24
C VAL A 132 -10.45 9.15 -9.70
N HIS A 133 -10.15 8.50 -10.83
CA HIS A 133 -10.86 7.33 -11.32
C HIS A 133 -10.31 6.07 -10.64
N VAL A 134 -11.04 5.52 -9.68
CA VAL A 134 -10.61 4.32 -8.95
C VAL A 134 -11.13 3.08 -9.65
N SER A 135 -10.23 2.32 -10.26
CA SER A 135 -10.54 1.09 -11.01
C SER A 135 -10.05 -0.19 -10.33
N TYR A 136 -9.41 -0.07 -9.15
CA TYR A 136 -9.21 -1.23 -8.27
C TYR A 136 -10.55 -1.78 -7.76
N GLY A 137 -10.64 -3.11 -7.61
CA GLY A 137 -11.86 -3.78 -7.15
C GLY A 137 -12.30 -3.35 -5.75
N TYR A 138 -13.57 -3.00 -5.60
CA TYR A 138 -14.20 -2.72 -4.30
C TYR A 138 -14.78 -4.01 -3.69
N GLY A 139 -14.59 -4.21 -2.39
CA GLY A 139 -15.11 -5.35 -1.66
C GLY A 139 -14.15 -5.81 -0.56
N LEU A 140 -14.00 -7.12 -0.40
CA LEU A 140 -13.05 -7.69 0.56
C LEU A 140 -11.59 -7.40 0.20
N PHE A 141 -11.29 -7.18 -1.08
CA PHE A 141 -9.97 -6.73 -1.52
C PHE A 141 -9.67 -5.33 -0.97
N THR A 142 -8.44 -5.13 -0.49
CA THR A 142 -8.00 -3.86 0.11
C THR A 142 -7.81 -2.75 -0.92
N GLY A 143 -7.55 -3.07 -2.19
CA GLY A 143 -7.21 -2.07 -3.21
C GLY A 143 -8.26 -0.98 -3.42
N GLY A 144 -9.49 -1.34 -3.78
CA GLY A 144 -10.53 -0.35 -4.12
C GLY A 144 -10.89 0.56 -2.95
N LEU A 145 -11.11 0.00 -1.76
CA LEU A 145 -11.43 0.80 -0.58
C LEU A 145 -10.22 1.57 -0.05
N GLY A 146 -9.00 1.03 -0.09
CA GLY A 146 -7.80 1.77 0.28
C GLY A 146 -7.59 3.00 -0.60
N ALA A 147 -7.62 2.81 -1.93
CA ALA A 147 -7.55 3.90 -2.90
C ALA A 147 -8.65 4.96 -2.69
N HIS A 148 -9.88 4.50 -2.42
CA HIS A 148 -11.02 5.39 -2.14
C HIS A 148 -10.77 6.29 -0.94
N TYR A 149 -10.47 5.71 0.23
CA TYR A 149 -10.30 6.46 1.47
C TYR A 149 -9.11 7.42 1.37
N GLY A 150 -8.04 7.05 0.68
CA GLY A 150 -6.90 7.94 0.46
C GLY A 150 -7.21 9.10 -0.48
N ALA A 151 -7.88 8.85 -1.61
CA ALA A 151 -8.26 9.90 -2.54
C ALA A 151 -9.27 10.89 -1.91
N GLU A 152 -10.24 10.37 -1.15
CA GLU A 152 -11.18 11.20 -0.37
C GLU A 152 -10.44 12.02 0.70
N ARG A 153 -9.53 11.39 1.44
CA ARG A 153 -8.70 12.06 2.46
C ARG A 153 -7.81 13.16 1.88
N ALA A 154 -7.29 12.97 0.67
CA ALA A 154 -6.51 13.97 -0.06
C ALA A 154 -7.35 15.18 -0.53
N GLY A 155 -8.67 15.17 -0.31
CA GLY A 155 -9.57 16.25 -0.74
C GLY A 155 -9.84 16.26 -2.25
N LEU A 156 -9.66 15.12 -2.90
CA LEU A 156 -9.85 14.96 -4.34
C LEU A 156 -11.27 14.47 -4.65
N THR A 157 -11.71 14.65 -5.90
CA THR A 157 -13.02 14.17 -6.33
C THR A 157 -12.92 12.69 -6.71
N VAL A 158 -13.47 11.80 -5.86
CA VAL A 158 -13.41 10.36 -6.09
C VAL A 158 -14.50 9.91 -7.08
N ILE A 159 -14.11 9.19 -8.12
CA ILE A 159 -15.00 8.45 -9.02
C ILE A 159 -14.86 6.96 -8.66
N PRO A 160 -15.77 6.41 -7.84
CA PRO A 160 -15.64 5.05 -7.30
C PRO A 160 -16.17 4.01 -8.29
N PHE A 161 -15.46 3.82 -9.42
CA PHE A 161 -15.91 2.92 -10.48
C PHE A 161 -15.79 1.45 -10.08
N GLY A 162 -14.59 1.04 -9.65
CA GLY A 162 -14.23 -0.36 -9.42
C GLY A 162 -13.69 -1.09 -10.66
N GLY A 163 -13.58 -2.41 -10.58
CA GLY A 163 -13.06 -3.24 -11.67
C GLY A 163 -14.13 -3.64 -12.69
N GLY A 164 -13.71 -3.90 -13.93
CA GLY A 164 -14.57 -4.41 -15.01
C GLY A 164 -15.34 -3.33 -15.77
N GLN A 165 -16.28 -3.76 -16.62
CA GLN A 165 -17.08 -2.89 -17.50
C GLN A 165 -16.22 -1.92 -18.35
N THR A 166 -15.19 -2.43 -19.02
CA THR A 166 -14.16 -1.62 -19.70
C THR A 166 -14.72 -0.56 -20.65
N GLU A 167 -15.72 -0.91 -21.50
CA GLU A 167 -16.36 0.07 -22.40
C GLU A 167 -16.94 1.28 -21.62
N LYS A 168 -17.54 1.00 -20.46
CA LYS A 168 -18.13 2.02 -19.58
C LYS A 168 -17.05 2.79 -18.81
N GLN A 169 -15.91 2.18 -18.47
CA GLN A 169 -14.76 2.93 -17.92
C GLN A 169 -14.29 3.98 -18.92
N VAL A 170 -14.08 3.57 -20.17
CA VAL A 170 -13.66 4.48 -21.24
C VAL A 170 -14.71 5.57 -21.49
N GLN A 171 -16.00 5.24 -21.45
CA GLN A 171 -17.07 6.24 -21.49
C GLN A 171 -16.93 7.27 -20.36
N LEU A 172 -16.79 6.83 -19.10
CA LEU A 172 -16.72 7.75 -17.97
C LEU A 172 -15.38 8.51 -17.87
N ILE A 173 -14.29 7.96 -18.41
CA ILE A 173 -13.04 8.70 -18.59
C ILE A 173 -13.26 9.88 -19.56
N GLN A 174 -13.99 9.68 -20.65
CA GLN A 174 -14.33 10.76 -21.59
C GLN A 174 -15.29 11.79 -20.96
N ASP A 175 -16.36 11.31 -20.32
CA ASP A 175 -17.44 12.15 -19.82
C ASP A 175 -17.04 12.93 -18.55
N PHE A 176 -16.38 12.27 -17.60
CA PHE A 176 -16.02 12.87 -16.31
C PHE A 176 -14.63 13.50 -16.32
N ARG A 177 -13.82 13.20 -17.34
CA ARG A 177 -12.49 13.75 -17.56
C ARG A 177 -11.58 13.66 -16.32
N PRO A 178 -11.35 12.47 -15.74
CA PRO A 178 -10.49 12.30 -14.58
C PRO A 178 -9.05 12.74 -14.87
N ASP A 179 -8.38 13.24 -13.83
CA ASP A 179 -6.98 13.69 -13.91
C ASP A 179 -6.02 12.57 -13.49
N ILE A 180 -6.50 11.65 -12.63
CA ILE A 180 -5.74 10.53 -12.08
C ILE A 180 -6.53 9.24 -12.27
N ILE A 181 -5.87 8.14 -12.61
CA ILE A 181 -6.44 6.79 -12.54
C ILE A 181 -5.63 5.92 -11.58
N MET A 182 -6.33 5.15 -10.74
CA MET A 182 -5.73 4.15 -9.84
C MET A 182 -6.21 2.77 -10.25
N VAL A 183 -5.31 1.94 -10.79
CA VAL A 183 -5.67 0.70 -11.49
C VAL A 183 -4.49 -0.29 -11.54
N THR A 184 -4.73 -1.57 -11.82
CA THR A 184 -3.61 -2.48 -12.10
C THR A 184 -2.99 -2.16 -13.48
N PRO A 185 -1.66 -2.31 -13.65
CA PRO A 185 -1.01 -2.02 -14.93
C PRO A 185 -1.55 -2.90 -16.07
N SER A 186 -1.85 -4.18 -15.81
CA SER A 186 -2.47 -5.06 -16.82
C SER A 186 -3.84 -4.58 -17.29
N TYR A 187 -4.66 -4.06 -16.38
CA TYR A 187 -5.99 -3.58 -16.72
C TYR A 187 -5.95 -2.19 -17.38
N MET A 188 -4.95 -1.37 -17.06
CA MET A 188 -4.69 -0.13 -17.79
C MET A 188 -4.46 -0.38 -19.29
N LEU A 189 -3.74 -1.45 -19.65
CA LEU A 189 -3.58 -1.85 -21.06
C LEU A 189 -4.92 -2.19 -21.72
N SER A 190 -5.81 -2.90 -21.01
CA SER A 190 -7.16 -3.21 -21.51
C SER A 190 -8.01 -1.94 -21.69
N ILE A 191 -7.86 -0.95 -20.81
CA ILE A 191 -8.52 0.35 -20.94
C ILE A 191 -7.97 1.10 -22.16
N ALA A 192 -6.65 1.11 -22.37
CA ALA A 192 -6.01 1.75 -23.52
C ALA A 192 -6.45 1.11 -24.86
N ASP A 193 -6.49 -0.23 -24.93
CA ASP A 193 -7.00 -0.97 -26.09
C ASP A 193 -8.46 -0.59 -26.40
N GLU A 194 -9.30 -0.45 -25.37
CA GLU A 194 -10.69 -0.08 -25.53
C GLU A 194 -10.87 1.37 -26.00
N ILE A 195 -10.03 2.31 -25.54
CA ILE A 195 -10.02 3.69 -26.05
C ILE A 195 -9.74 3.70 -27.55
N GLU A 196 -8.70 2.99 -28.00
CA GLU A 196 -8.35 2.89 -29.42
C GLU A 196 -9.43 2.18 -30.24
N ARG A 197 -10.03 1.12 -29.69
CA ARG A 197 -11.13 0.40 -30.34
C ARG A 197 -12.35 1.30 -30.58
N GLN A 198 -12.59 2.27 -29.70
CA GLN A 198 -13.62 3.30 -29.88
C GLN A 198 -13.21 4.42 -30.86
N GLY A 199 -12.02 4.33 -31.47
CA GLY A 199 -11.52 5.29 -32.46
C GLY A 199 -10.96 6.57 -31.84
N LEU A 200 -10.60 6.54 -30.56
CA LEU A 200 -10.05 7.67 -29.82
C LEU A 200 -8.54 7.52 -29.68
N ASP A 201 -7.83 8.65 -29.56
CA ASP A 201 -6.41 8.67 -29.23
C ASP A 201 -6.24 8.67 -27.70
N PRO A 202 -5.63 7.62 -27.08
CA PRO A 202 -5.46 7.57 -25.63
C PRO A 202 -4.61 8.71 -25.07
N ALA A 203 -3.66 9.24 -25.84
CA ALA A 203 -2.84 10.38 -25.45
C ALA A 203 -3.63 11.70 -25.35
N GLN A 204 -4.85 11.76 -25.90
CA GLN A 204 -5.76 12.91 -25.78
C GLN A 204 -6.78 12.74 -24.64
N SER A 205 -6.66 11.68 -23.85
CA SER A 205 -7.47 11.54 -22.64
C SER A 205 -7.19 12.67 -21.64
N SER A 206 -8.06 12.85 -20.66
CA SER A 206 -7.86 13.84 -19.58
C SER A 206 -6.84 13.39 -18.54
N LEU A 207 -6.47 12.11 -18.55
CA LEU A 207 -5.59 11.53 -17.56
C LEU A 207 -4.22 12.20 -17.65
N ARG A 208 -3.66 12.52 -16.49
CA ARG A 208 -2.31 13.07 -16.33
C ARG A 208 -1.42 12.12 -15.55
N ILE A 209 -2.01 11.38 -14.61
CA ILE A 209 -1.28 10.49 -13.69
C ILE A 209 -1.94 9.11 -13.68
N GLY A 210 -1.13 8.07 -13.80
CA GLY A 210 -1.51 6.69 -13.53
C GLY A 210 -0.78 6.19 -12.29
N ILE A 211 -1.52 5.73 -11.29
CA ILE A 211 -0.95 5.09 -10.10
C ILE A 211 -1.26 3.59 -10.21
N PHE A 212 -0.22 2.80 -10.44
CA PHE A 212 -0.33 1.37 -10.77
C PHE A 212 0.27 0.50 -9.70
N GLY A 213 -0.30 -0.68 -9.48
CA GLY A 213 0.11 -1.57 -8.40
C GLY A 213 -0.74 -2.82 -8.30
N ALA A 214 -0.60 -3.54 -7.18
CA ALA A 214 -1.18 -4.85 -6.88
C ALA A 214 -0.62 -6.04 -7.68
N GLU A 215 0.29 -5.79 -8.63
CA GLU A 215 1.06 -6.79 -9.38
C GLU A 215 2.39 -6.18 -9.85
N PRO A 216 3.42 -7.00 -10.11
CA PRO A 216 4.68 -6.51 -10.67
C PRO A 216 4.52 -5.95 -12.09
N TRP A 217 5.28 -4.90 -12.41
CA TRP A 217 5.36 -4.31 -13.76
C TRP A 217 6.74 -3.68 -13.97
N THR A 218 7.24 -3.69 -15.20
CA THR A 218 8.61 -3.28 -15.52
C THR A 218 8.71 -1.80 -15.91
N ASN A 219 9.91 -1.23 -15.85
CA ASN A 219 10.16 0.12 -16.39
C ASN A 219 9.91 0.22 -17.90
N ASP A 220 10.06 -0.87 -18.66
CA ASP A 220 9.67 -0.89 -20.07
C ASP A 220 8.15 -0.79 -20.23
N MET A 221 7.38 -1.49 -19.39
CA MET A 221 5.92 -1.37 -19.36
C MET A 221 5.49 0.04 -18.95
N ARG A 222 6.19 0.66 -17.99
CA ARG A 222 6.00 2.08 -17.63
C ARG A 222 6.14 2.97 -18.84
N ALA A 223 7.29 2.95 -19.50
CA ALA A 223 7.56 3.80 -20.67
C ALA A 223 6.51 3.58 -21.79
N ALA A 224 6.10 2.33 -22.01
CA ALA A 224 5.06 2.00 -22.99
C ALA A 224 3.70 2.61 -22.63
N ILE A 225 3.26 2.52 -21.37
CA ILE A 225 2.00 3.10 -20.92
C ILE A 225 2.07 4.64 -20.96
N GLU A 226 3.15 5.24 -20.46
CA GLU A 226 3.35 6.70 -20.47
C GLU A 226 3.29 7.26 -21.89
N GLN A 227 3.99 6.64 -22.85
CA GLN A 227 3.97 7.05 -24.25
C GLN A 227 2.57 6.89 -24.87
N ARG A 228 1.88 5.78 -24.58
CA ARG A 228 0.57 5.47 -25.17
C ARG A 228 -0.53 6.37 -24.62
N MET A 229 -0.52 6.63 -23.31
CA MET A 229 -1.59 7.34 -22.60
C MET A 229 -1.31 8.84 -22.40
N GLY A 230 -0.07 9.29 -22.59
CA GLY A 230 0.32 10.68 -22.35
C GLY A 230 0.32 11.07 -20.87
N ILE A 231 0.70 10.15 -19.98
CA ILE A 231 0.65 10.33 -18.52
C ILE A 231 2.03 10.16 -17.87
N ASP A 232 2.15 10.60 -16.63
CA ASP A 232 3.15 10.09 -15.68
C ASP A 232 2.61 8.81 -15.02
N ALA A 233 3.37 7.72 -15.07
CA ALA A 233 3.02 6.46 -14.41
C ALA A 233 3.93 6.24 -13.21
N VAL A 234 3.34 5.98 -12.04
CA VAL A 234 4.05 5.71 -10.77
C VAL A 234 3.53 4.45 -10.09
N ASP A 235 4.41 3.81 -9.32
CA ASP A 235 4.16 2.54 -8.64
C ASP A 235 3.66 2.75 -7.22
N ILE A 236 2.62 1.98 -6.84
CA ILE A 236 2.10 1.91 -5.48
C ILE A 236 2.09 0.45 -5.01
N TYR A 237 2.75 0.23 -3.88
CA TYR A 237 2.92 -1.09 -3.30
C TYR A 237 2.09 -1.26 -2.01
N GLY A 238 1.68 -2.50 -1.78
CA GLY A 238 1.02 -2.90 -0.56
C GLY A 238 0.48 -4.32 -0.59
N LEU A 239 0.27 -4.86 0.61
CA LEU A 239 -0.29 -6.18 0.87
C LEU A 239 -1.24 -6.13 2.06
N SER A 240 -2.29 -6.95 2.04
CA SER A 240 -3.36 -6.92 3.04
C SER A 240 -2.86 -7.13 4.47
N GLU A 241 -1.89 -8.02 4.64
CA GLU A 241 -1.33 -8.45 5.92
C GLU A 241 -0.66 -7.32 6.70
N VAL A 242 -0.13 -6.31 5.99
CA VAL A 242 0.47 -5.11 6.58
C VAL A 242 -0.57 -3.98 6.67
N MET A 243 -1.27 -3.70 5.57
CA MET A 243 -2.35 -2.70 5.55
C MET A 243 -3.23 -2.83 4.30
N GLY A 244 -2.61 -2.79 3.12
CA GLY A 244 -3.26 -2.56 1.82
C GLY A 244 -2.37 -1.68 0.94
N PRO A 245 -2.84 -1.15 -0.20
CA PRO A 245 -2.11 -0.11 -0.94
C PRO A 245 -1.69 1.04 -0.03
N GLY A 246 -0.54 1.66 -0.33
CA GLY A 246 0.01 2.76 0.46
C GLY A 246 0.95 2.29 1.57
N VAL A 247 1.55 1.11 1.44
CA VAL A 247 2.74 0.72 2.24
C VAL A 247 3.97 1.45 1.72
N ALA A 248 4.10 1.51 0.39
CA ALA A 248 5.11 2.29 -0.30
C ALA A 248 4.51 2.88 -1.59
N SER A 249 5.04 4.02 -2.05
CA SER A 249 4.62 4.62 -3.31
C SER A 249 5.74 5.46 -3.90
N GLU A 250 5.84 5.47 -5.22
CA GLU A 250 6.84 6.27 -5.94
C GLU A 250 6.54 7.78 -5.87
N CYS A 251 7.63 8.53 -5.81
CA CYS A 251 7.63 9.98 -6.02
C CYS A 251 7.76 10.27 -7.53
N VAL A 252 6.85 11.06 -8.09
CA VAL A 252 6.77 11.32 -9.53
C VAL A 252 7.99 12.10 -10.06
N GLU A 253 8.67 12.85 -9.20
CA GLU A 253 9.86 13.62 -9.53
C GLU A 253 11.10 12.77 -9.79
N THR A 254 11.16 11.54 -9.29
CA THR A 254 12.31 10.63 -9.44
C THR A 254 11.96 9.35 -10.21
N LYS A 255 10.78 8.76 -9.99
CA LYS A 255 10.34 7.48 -10.60
C LYS A 255 11.39 6.37 -10.49
N ASP A 256 11.99 6.24 -9.30
CA ASP A 256 13.13 5.37 -8.99
C ASP A 256 12.79 4.22 -8.03
N GLY A 257 11.51 3.83 -7.97
CA GLY A 257 10.98 2.78 -7.11
C GLY A 257 10.17 3.31 -5.92
N PRO A 258 9.24 2.50 -5.37
CA PRO A 258 8.37 2.96 -4.28
C PRO A 258 9.14 3.38 -3.03
N THR A 259 8.97 4.63 -2.60
CA THR A 259 9.42 5.10 -1.29
C THR A 259 8.60 4.41 -0.22
N ILE A 260 9.26 3.70 0.70
CA ILE A 260 8.60 3.02 1.82
C ILE A 260 8.22 4.07 2.87
N TRP A 261 6.97 4.03 3.34
CA TRP A 261 6.53 4.87 4.46
C TRP A 261 6.97 4.26 5.79
N GLU A 262 8.30 4.22 5.98
CA GLU A 262 8.98 3.53 7.08
C GLU A 262 8.76 4.19 8.46
N ASP A 263 8.07 5.32 8.52
CA ASP A 263 7.51 5.85 9.77
C ASP A 263 6.36 4.99 10.31
N TYR A 264 5.71 4.18 9.47
CA TYR A 264 4.63 3.25 9.83
C TYR A 264 4.94 1.79 9.55
N PHE A 265 5.73 1.48 8.52
CA PHE A 265 6.03 0.10 8.15
C PHE A 265 7.53 -0.10 8.03
N TYR A 266 8.14 -0.64 9.08
CA TYR A 266 9.58 -0.83 9.14
C TYR A 266 10.03 -1.99 8.22
N PRO A 267 10.87 -1.74 7.20
CA PRO A 267 11.29 -2.77 6.27
C PRO A 267 12.59 -3.46 6.71
N GLU A 268 12.71 -4.75 6.38
CA GLU A 268 13.96 -5.50 6.40
C GLU A 268 14.08 -6.30 5.09
N ILE A 269 15.31 -6.57 4.65
CA ILE A 269 15.59 -7.51 3.56
C ILE A 269 16.30 -8.71 4.16
N ILE A 270 15.85 -9.92 3.84
CA ILE A 270 16.46 -11.16 4.31
C ILE A 270 16.86 -12.07 3.17
N ASP A 271 17.84 -12.95 3.40
CA ASP A 271 18.04 -14.12 2.56
C ASP A 271 16.88 -15.11 2.80
N PRO A 272 16.11 -15.49 1.76
CA PRO A 272 14.91 -16.31 1.91
C PRO A 272 15.20 -17.77 2.35
N ASP A 273 16.43 -18.25 2.14
CA ASP A 273 16.82 -19.62 2.51
C ASP A 273 17.32 -19.69 3.96
N THR A 274 17.99 -18.62 4.45
CA THR A 274 18.62 -18.62 5.78
C THR A 274 17.87 -17.79 6.82
N GLY A 275 17.10 -16.78 6.40
CA GLY A 275 16.47 -15.80 7.27
C GLY A 275 17.43 -14.74 7.82
N GLU A 276 18.68 -14.68 7.36
CA GLU A 276 19.64 -13.65 7.78
C GLU A 276 19.31 -12.29 7.15
N VAL A 277 19.40 -11.22 7.93
CA VAL A 277 19.20 -9.85 7.46
C VAL A 277 20.36 -9.44 6.55
N LEU A 278 20.03 -8.93 5.38
CA LEU A 278 20.98 -8.45 4.37
C LEU A 278 21.18 -6.93 4.48
N PRO A 279 22.36 -6.41 4.12
CA PRO A 279 22.60 -4.98 4.06
C PRO A 279 21.81 -4.33 2.91
N ASP A 280 21.47 -3.05 3.08
CA ASP A 280 20.83 -2.24 2.04
C ASP A 280 21.60 -2.32 0.70
N GLY A 281 20.86 -2.54 -0.38
CA GLY A 281 21.39 -2.68 -1.74
C GLY A 281 21.53 -4.13 -2.22
N GLU A 282 21.38 -5.12 -1.34
CA GLU A 282 21.32 -6.53 -1.72
C GLU A 282 19.88 -6.98 -2.01
N PHE A 283 19.73 -7.95 -2.92
CA PHE A 283 18.43 -8.49 -3.32
C PHE A 283 18.04 -9.65 -2.39
N GLY A 284 16.85 -9.61 -1.82
CA GLY A 284 16.32 -10.64 -0.92
C GLY A 284 14.80 -10.57 -0.76
N GLU A 285 14.29 -11.26 0.24
CA GLU A 285 12.88 -11.25 0.63
C GLU A 285 12.58 -10.04 1.53
N LEU A 286 11.49 -9.32 1.22
CA LEU A 286 11.03 -8.16 1.97
C LEU A 286 10.20 -8.58 3.17
N VAL A 287 10.58 -8.09 4.36
CA VAL A 287 9.88 -8.29 5.63
C VAL A 287 9.40 -6.95 6.16
N PHE A 288 8.25 -6.94 6.84
CA PHE A 288 7.67 -5.74 7.45
C PHE A 288 7.30 -5.94 8.91
N THR A 289 7.50 -4.88 9.70
CA THR A 289 6.87 -4.71 11.02
C THR A 289 6.06 -3.41 11.07
N SER A 290 4.80 -3.51 11.50
CA SER A 290 3.86 -2.38 11.69
C SER A 290 4.02 -1.67 13.03
#